data_AF-A0A8T5QLM1-F1
#
_entry.id   AF-A0A8T5QLM1-F1
#
_cell.length_a   1.000
_cell.length_b   1.000
_cell.length_c   1.000
_cell.angle_alpha   90.00
_cell.angle_beta   90.00
_cell.angle_gamma   90.00
#
_symmetry.space_group_name_H-M   'P 1'
#
loop_
_entity.id
_entity.type
_entity.pdbx_description
1 polymer ?
#
loop_
_entity_poly.entity_id
_entity_poly.type
_entity_poly.pdbx_seq_one_letter_code
_entity_poly.pdbx_strand_id
1 'polypeptide(L)'
;MIDKSEIKKYLLFNLIGSLIICALIGVVTVLVGDFNELMSRVLFTVLMVTVHSIVALMFVWDTDKENTFTRLGFFSNSLFLIVILSFLTSIFGVWELIDGEIILKMYLTYFVLGFAALHGNILAKAFDKEKYLDGIILANYVFMTIVVLMILPIIHMGGT
;
A
#
# COMPACT_ATOMS: atom_id res chain seq x y z
N MET A 1 -14.47 6.52 -17.33
CA MET A 1 -14.53 6.80 -15.87
C MET A 1 -14.93 5.50 -15.20
N ILE A 2 -14.04 4.88 -14.43
CA ILE A 2 -14.41 3.70 -13.64
C ILE A 2 -15.19 4.21 -12.43
N ASP A 3 -16.41 3.73 -12.24
CA ASP A 3 -17.22 4.12 -11.09
C ASP A 3 -16.59 3.59 -9.79
N LYS A 4 -16.41 4.47 -8.81
CA LYS A 4 -15.83 4.12 -7.50
C LYS A 4 -16.69 3.10 -6.77
N SER A 5 -18.00 3.12 -7.02
CA SER A 5 -18.93 2.14 -6.47
C SER A 5 -18.61 0.73 -6.98
N GLU A 6 -18.25 0.60 -8.26
CA GLU A 6 -17.85 -0.66 -8.88
C GLU A 6 -16.49 -1.13 -8.38
N ILE A 7 -15.52 -0.23 -8.20
CA ILE A 7 -14.20 -0.57 -7.62
C ILE A 7 -14.36 -1.13 -6.20
N LYS A 8 -15.18 -0.49 -5.36
CA LYS A 8 -15.47 -0.99 -4.00
C LYS A 8 -16.10 -2.36 -4.02
N LYS A 9 -17.10 -2.56 -4.87
CA LYS A 9 -17.81 -3.83 -5.00
C LYS A 9 -16.86 -4.93 -5.48
N TYR A 10 -16.00 -4.62 -6.45
CA TYR A 10 -14.99 -5.53 -6.96
C TYR A 10 -13.95 -5.90 -5.90
N LEU A 11 -13.43 -4.92 -5.14
CA LEU A 11 -12.50 -5.16 -4.04
C LEU A 11 -13.12 -6.01 -2.93
N LEU A 12 -14.36 -5.71 -2.51
CA LEU A 12 -15.09 -6.51 -1.53
C LEU A 12 -15.31 -7.95 -2.03
N PHE A 13 -15.68 -8.11 -3.29
CA PHE A 13 -15.86 -9.44 -3.87
C PHE A 13 -14.55 -10.23 -3.91
N ASN A 14 -13.44 -9.59 -4.30
CA ASN A 14 -12.12 -10.22 -4.34
C ASN A 14 -11.61 -10.56 -2.92
N LEU A 15 -11.86 -9.69 -1.94
CA LEU A 15 -11.56 -9.94 -0.53
C LEU A 15 -12.31 -11.16 -0.01
N ILE A 16 -13.64 -11.20 -0.17
CA ILE A 16 -14.47 -12.30 0.30
C ILE A 16 -14.09 -13.61 -0.41
N GLY A 17 -13.90 -13.55 -1.74
CA GLY A 17 -13.51 -14.71 -2.54
C GLY A 17 -12.17 -15.29 -2.12
N SER A 18 -11.14 -14.44 -1.97
CA SER A 18 -9.81 -14.87 -1.52
C SER A 18 -9.84 -15.47 -0.12
N LEU A 19 -10.66 -14.94 0.79
CA LEU A 19 -10.80 -15.46 2.16
C LEU A 19 -11.42 -16.86 2.19
N ILE A 20 -12.46 -17.09 1.38
CA ILE A 20 -13.11 -18.41 1.24
C ILE A 20 -12.13 -19.43 0.66
N ILE A 21 -11.39 -19.04 -0.38
CA ILE A 21 -10.36 -19.90 -0.99
C ILE A 21 -9.26 -20.22 0.03
N CYS A 22 -8.81 -19.23 0.81
CA CYS A 22 -7.84 -19.43 1.89
C CYS A 22 -8.31 -20.48 2.90
N ALA A 23 -9.56 -20.34 3.37
CA ALA A 23 -10.15 -21.25 4.33
C ALA A 23 -10.28 -22.68 3.76
N LEU A 24 -10.73 -22.82 2.50
CA LEU A 24 -10.82 -24.11 1.83
C LEU A 24 -9.45 -24.78 1.68
N ILE A 25 -8.44 -24.04 1.23
CA ILE A 25 -7.07 -24.55 1.10
C ILE A 25 -6.58 -25.00 2.47
N GLY A 26 -6.70 -24.16 3.51
CA GLY A 26 -6.27 -24.50 4.86
C GLY A 26 -6.95 -25.76 5.42
N VAL A 27 -8.25 -25.94 5.19
CA VAL A 27 -8.97 -27.17 5.59
C VAL A 27 -8.44 -28.39 4.86
N VAL A 28 -8.30 -28.31 3.53
CA VAL A 28 -7.77 -29.42 2.71
C VAL A 28 -6.34 -29.77 3.13
N THR A 29 -5.50 -28.77 3.36
CA THR A 29 -4.12 -28.93 3.86
C THR A 29 -4.09 -29.74 5.16
N VAL A 30 -4.88 -29.34 6.15
CA VAL A 30 -4.93 -30.02 7.45
C VAL A 30 -5.44 -31.45 7.30
N LEU A 31 -6.38 -31.70 6.39
CA LEU A 31 -6.95 -33.02 6.15
C LEU A 31 -5.97 -33.99 5.44
N VAL A 32 -5.15 -33.46 4.52
CA VAL A 32 -4.17 -34.24 3.74
C VAL A 32 -2.90 -34.52 4.54
N GLY A 33 -2.56 -33.67 5.52
CA GLY A 33 -1.46 -33.88 6.46
C GLY A 33 -0.05 -33.72 5.85
N ASP A 34 0.06 -33.28 4.60
CA ASP A 34 1.33 -33.14 3.89
C ASP A 34 1.63 -31.66 3.62
N PHE A 35 2.35 -31.01 4.55
CA PHE A 35 2.77 -29.61 4.42
C PHE A 35 3.97 -29.49 3.47
N ASN A 36 3.69 -29.42 2.17
CA ASN A 36 4.70 -29.14 1.16
C ASN A 36 4.95 -27.62 1.00
N GLU A 37 6.14 -27.27 0.50
CA GLU A 37 6.59 -25.90 0.23
C GLU A 37 5.65 -25.14 -0.71
N LEU A 38 5.16 -25.79 -1.77
CA LEU A 38 4.21 -25.19 -2.71
C LEU A 38 2.93 -24.73 -1.99
N MET A 39 2.46 -25.51 -1.01
CA MET A 39 1.27 -25.19 -0.26
C MET A 39 1.47 -23.99 0.67
N SER A 40 2.63 -23.91 1.32
CA SER A 40 3.03 -22.73 2.10
C SER A 40 3.03 -21.47 1.23
N ARG A 41 3.66 -21.52 0.04
CA ARG A 41 3.70 -20.39 -0.91
C ARG A 41 2.30 -19.96 -1.37
N VAL A 42 1.39 -20.90 -1.63
CA VAL A 42 0.01 -20.59 -1.98
C VAL A 42 -0.72 -19.90 -0.81
N LEU A 43 -0.61 -20.43 0.41
CA LEU A 43 -1.22 -19.82 1.61
C LEU A 43 -0.70 -18.40 1.86
N PHE A 44 0.62 -18.19 1.76
CA PHE A 44 1.22 -16.86 1.89
C PHE A 44 0.75 -15.90 0.80
N THR A 45 0.62 -16.36 -0.45
CA THR A 45 0.10 -15.52 -1.55
C THR A 45 -1.32 -15.05 -1.23
N VAL A 46 -2.20 -15.96 -0.78
CA VAL A 46 -3.58 -15.61 -0.43
C VAL A 46 -3.64 -14.65 0.76
N LEU A 47 -2.82 -14.90 1.79
CA LEU A 47 -2.68 -13.98 2.94
C LEU A 47 -2.26 -12.58 2.47
N MET A 48 -1.27 -12.47 1.59
CA MET A 48 -0.81 -11.19 1.04
C MET A 48 -1.90 -10.48 0.24
N VAL A 49 -2.67 -11.22 -0.58
CA VAL A 49 -3.85 -10.68 -1.29
C VAL A 49 -4.85 -10.11 -0.29
N THR A 50 -5.18 -10.84 0.77
CA THR A 50 -6.15 -10.40 1.79
C THR A 50 -5.66 -9.13 2.49
N VAL A 51 -4.41 -9.09 2.97
CA VAL A 51 -3.84 -7.93 3.65
C VAL A 51 -3.86 -6.70 2.74
N HIS A 52 -3.36 -6.81 1.51
CA HIS A 52 -3.33 -5.68 0.56
C HIS A 52 -4.73 -5.24 0.15
N SER A 53 -5.68 -6.17 0.04
CA SER A 53 -7.08 -5.84 -0.27
C SER A 53 -7.73 -5.05 0.87
N ILE A 54 -7.46 -5.39 2.14
CA ILE A 54 -7.95 -4.64 3.31
C ILE A 54 -7.34 -3.22 3.32
N VAL A 55 -6.03 -3.11 3.09
CA VAL A 55 -5.32 -1.83 3.02
C VAL A 55 -5.87 -0.96 1.88
N ALA A 56 -6.04 -1.52 0.69
CA ALA A 56 -6.64 -0.81 -0.45
C ALA A 56 -8.07 -0.34 -0.14
N LEU A 57 -8.88 -1.18 0.54
CA LEU A 57 -10.24 -0.84 0.92
C LEU A 57 -10.30 0.34 1.90
N MET A 58 -9.38 0.41 2.87
CA MET A 58 -9.29 1.55 3.80
C MET A 58 -9.12 2.88 3.06
N PHE A 59 -8.28 2.93 2.02
CA PHE A 59 -8.06 4.15 1.23
C PHE A 59 -9.27 4.49 0.35
N VAL A 60 -9.91 3.48 -0.24
CA VAL A 60 -11.09 3.70 -1.09
C VAL A 60 -12.31 4.17 -0.27
N TRP A 61 -12.43 3.77 1.00
CA TRP A 61 -13.51 4.20 1.89
C TRP A 61 -13.39 5.68 2.29
N ASP A 62 -12.19 6.16 2.62
CA ASP A 62 -11.98 7.56 3.06
C ASP A 62 -12.28 8.60 1.95
N THR A 63 -12.38 8.16 0.69
CA THR A 63 -12.52 9.03 -0.49
C THR A 63 -13.99 9.39 -0.83
N ASP A 64 -14.97 9.01 0.01
CA ASP A 64 -16.41 9.30 -0.19
C ASP A 64 -16.86 10.70 0.25
N LYS A 65 -16.02 11.48 0.93
CA LYS A 65 -16.36 12.87 1.24
C LYS A 65 -16.22 13.73 -0.02
N GLU A 66 -17.35 13.89 -0.71
CA GLU A 66 -17.53 14.83 -1.81
C GLU A 66 -17.06 16.25 -1.42
N ASN A 67 -16.34 16.93 -2.33
CA ASN A 67 -15.90 18.34 -2.28
C ASN A 67 -14.48 18.73 -1.82
N THR A 68 -13.46 17.86 -1.87
CA THR A 68 -12.05 18.30 -1.64
C THR A 68 -11.09 17.88 -2.77
N PHE A 69 -11.60 17.87 -4.00
CA PHE A 69 -11.23 16.88 -5.02
C PHE A 69 -10.03 17.15 -5.92
N THR A 70 -9.35 18.30 -5.88
CA THR A 70 -8.25 18.54 -6.83
C THR A 70 -6.86 18.27 -6.26
N ARG A 71 -6.63 18.50 -4.95
CA ARG A 71 -5.30 18.35 -4.32
C ARG A 71 -5.11 17.06 -3.53
N LEU A 72 -6.14 16.61 -2.78
CA LEU A 72 -6.06 15.37 -1.99
C LEU A 72 -6.12 14.11 -2.88
N GLY A 73 -6.70 14.24 -4.07
CA GLY A 73 -6.75 13.15 -5.05
C GLY A 73 -5.36 12.67 -5.47
N PHE A 74 -4.37 13.56 -5.54
CA PHE A 74 -3.00 13.18 -5.90
C PHE A 74 -2.35 12.29 -4.83
N PHE A 75 -2.48 12.64 -3.55
CA PHE A 75 -1.91 11.87 -2.44
C PHE A 75 -2.63 10.53 -2.25
N SER A 76 -3.97 10.52 -2.34
CA SER A 76 -4.74 9.27 -2.27
C SER A 76 -4.40 8.33 -3.44
N ASN A 77 -4.28 8.86 -4.67
CA ASN A 77 -3.89 8.06 -5.82
C ASN A 77 -2.45 7.53 -5.71
N SER A 78 -1.52 8.32 -5.18
CA SER A 78 -0.14 7.89 -4.94
C SER A 78 -0.06 6.76 -3.91
N LEU A 79 -0.81 6.86 -2.81
CA LEU A 79 -0.90 5.80 -1.79
C LEU A 79 -1.50 4.52 -2.37
N PHE A 80 -2.57 4.63 -3.17
CA PHE A 80 -3.16 3.49 -3.85
C PHE A 80 -2.18 2.80 -4.81
N LEU A 81 -1.40 3.57 -5.56
CA LEU A 81 -0.35 3.06 -6.44
C LEU A 81 0.74 2.32 -5.64
N ILE A 82 1.18 2.89 -4.52
CA ILE A 82 2.16 2.24 -3.61
C ILE A 82 1.63 0.90 -3.09
N VAL A 83 0.33 0.81 -2.74
CA VAL A 83 -0.29 -0.46 -2.31
C VAL A 83 -0.28 -1.50 -3.41
N ILE A 84 -0.56 -1.11 -4.67
CA ILE A 84 -0.49 -2.02 -5.82
C ILE A 84 0.95 -2.52 -6.04
N LEU A 85 1.93 -1.62 -6.00
CA LEU A 85 3.34 -2.00 -6.14
C LEU A 85 3.80 -2.91 -5.01
N SER A 86 3.43 -2.57 -3.77
CA SER A 86 3.69 -3.40 -2.58
C SER A 86 3.14 -4.81 -2.77
N PHE A 87 1.91 -4.94 -3.26
CA PHE A 87 1.27 -6.22 -3.52
C PHE A 87 2.03 -7.07 -4.56
N LEU A 88 2.44 -6.47 -5.68
CA LEU A 88 3.24 -7.16 -6.69
C LEU A 88 4.58 -7.64 -6.12
N THR A 89 5.25 -6.78 -5.35
CA THR A 89 6.50 -7.12 -4.66
C THR A 89 6.29 -8.25 -3.64
N SER A 90 5.16 -8.29 -2.93
CA SER A 90 4.82 -9.42 -2.05
C SER A 90 4.71 -10.73 -2.82
N ILE A 91 4.03 -10.74 -3.97
CA ILE A 91 3.90 -11.94 -4.80
C ILE A 91 5.27 -12.40 -5.24
N PHE A 92 6.11 -11.50 -5.77
CA PHE A 92 7.45 -11.86 -6.21
C PHE A 92 8.33 -12.38 -5.08
N GLY A 93 8.13 -11.88 -3.85
CA GLY A 93 8.81 -12.41 -2.68
C GLY A 93 8.36 -13.80 -2.25
N VAL A 94 7.05 -14.07 -2.25
CA VAL A 94 6.52 -15.41 -1.89
C VAL A 94 6.98 -16.48 -2.89
N TRP A 95 7.18 -16.10 -4.15
CA TRP A 95 7.68 -16.99 -5.20
C TRP A 95 9.21 -17.00 -5.33
N GLU A 96 9.93 -16.28 -4.46
CA GLU A 96 11.40 -16.17 -4.45
C GLU A 96 11.98 -15.72 -5.81
N LEU A 97 11.22 -14.93 -6.56
CA LEU A 97 11.66 -14.36 -7.84
C LEU A 97 12.65 -13.19 -7.64
N ILE A 98 12.61 -12.59 -6.45
CA ILE A 98 13.43 -11.46 -6.05
C ILE A 98 14.08 -11.82 -4.71
N ASP A 99 15.33 -11.40 -4.54
CA ASP A 99 16.06 -11.63 -3.30
C ASP A 99 15.42 -10.90 -2.10
N GLY A 100 15.50 -11.54 -0.92
CA GLY A 100 14.90 -11.04 0.32
C GLY A 100 15.41 -9.66 0.71
N GLU A 101 16.68 -9.38 0.46
CA GLU A 101 17.29 -8.07 0.73
C GLU A 101 16.68 -6.97 -0.15
N ILE A 102 16.46 -7.26 -1.44
CA ILE A 102 15.82 -6.32 -2.38
C ILE A 102 14.38 -6.08 -1.97
N ILE A 103 13.66 -7.13 -1.57
CA ILE A 103 12.27 -7.02 -1.08
C ILE A 103 12.20 -6.10 0.14
N LEU A 104 13.09 -6.28 1.12
CA LEU A 104 13.15 -5.44 2.31
C LEU A 104 13.39 -3.97 1.94
N LYS A 105 14.35 -3.71 1.05
CA LYS A 105 14.65 -2.35 0.54
C LYS A 105 13.46 -1.72 -0.18
N MET A 106 12.72 -2.50 -0.97
CA MET A 106 11.49 -2.04 -1.61
C MET A 106 10.39 -1.69 -0.60
N TYR A 107 10.16 -2.53 0.42
CA TYR A 107 9.19 -2.23 1.48
C TYR A 107 9.57 -0.99 2.28
N LEU A 108 10.84 -0.81 2.63
CA LEU A 108 11.31 0.42 3.29
C LEU A 108 11.06 1.65 2.42
N THR A 109 11.29 1.54 1.11
CA THR A 109 11.00 2.60 0.15
C THR A 109 9.52 2.93 0.08
N TYR A 110 8.65 1.91 -0.01
CA TYR A 110 7.20 2.08 0.01
C TYR A 110 6.72 2.72 1.31
N PHE A 111 7.31 2.35 2.44
CA PHE A 111 6.99 2.92 3.74
C PHE A 111 7.34 4.41 3.81
N VAL A 112 8.54 4.80 3.37
CA VAL A 112 8.97 6.21 3.36
C VAL A 112 8.10 7.05 2.41
N LEU A 113 7.84 6.55 1.20
CA LEU A 113 6.98 7.24 0.23
C LEU A 113 5.53 7.33 0.71
N GLY A 114 5.02 6.25 1.30
CA GLY A 114 3.68 6.21 1.88
C GLY A 114 3.53 7.17 3.05
N PHE A 115 4.52 7.23 3.94
CA PHE A 115 4.54 8.19 5.04
C PHE A 115 4.59 9.63 4.54
N ALA A 116 5.44 9.94 3.57
CA ALA A 116 5.52 11.27 2.97
C ALA A 116 4.20 11.66 2.27
N ALA A 117 3.55 10.72 1.59
CA ALA A 117 2.26 10.96 0.95
C ALA A 117 1.12 11.17 1.97
N LEU A 118 1.10 10.40 3.07
CA LEU A 118 0.16 10.58 4.18
C LEU A 118 0.37 11.93 4.88
N HIS A 119 1.62 12.28 5.16
CA HIS A 119 1.97 13.56 5.76
C HIS A 119 1.57 14.72 4.84
N GLY A 120 1.89 14.63 3.55
CA GLY A 120 1.44 15.59 2.55
C GLY A 120 -0.08 15.72 2.47
N ASN A 121 -0.81 14.60 2.54
CA ASN A 121 -2.28 14.61 2.56
C ASN A 121 -2.84 15.41 3.75
N ILE A 122 -2.25 15.28 4.94
CA ILE A 122 -2.66 16.04 6.13
C ILE A 122 -2.37 17.53 5.95
N LEU A 123 -1.18 17.88 5.43
CA LEU A 123 -0.78 19.27 5.20
C LEU A 123 -1.63 19.93 4.11
N ALA A 124 -1.99 19.21 3.06
CA ALA A 124 -2.89 19.68 2.02
C ALA A 124 -4.28 20.06 2.57
N LYS A 125 -4.76 19.39 3.62
CA LYS A 125 -6.02 19.74 4.32
C LYS A 125 -5.91 21.03 5.15
N ALA A 126 -4.70 21.46 5.50
CA ALA A 126 -4.45 22.68 6.27
C ALA A 126 -4.19 23.92 5.38
N PHE A 127 -3.96 23.71 4.08
CA PHE A 127 -3.74 24.77 3.09
C PHE A 127 -4.98 25.66 2.93
N ASP A 128 -4.80 26.94 2.62
CA ASP A 128 -5.86 27.95 2.42
C ASP A 128 -6.69 28.31 3.68
N LYS A 129 -6.35 27.77 4.87
CA LYS A 129 -6.99 28.20 6.13
C LYS A 129 -6.53 29.58 6.58
N GLU A 130 -5.23 29.86 6.48
CA GLU A 130 -4.64 31.17 6.78
C GLU A 130 -3.42 31.43 5.90
N LYS A 131 -3.31 32.63 5.31
CA LYS A 131 -2.22 32.99 4.38
C LYS A 131 -0.81 32.88 4.99
N TYR A 132 -0.68 33.03 6.31
CA TYR A 132 0.60 32.84 7.00
C TYR A 132 0.98 31.35 7.11
N LEU A 133 -0.01 30.46 7.23
CA LEU A 133 0.21 29.01 7.32
C LEU A 133 0.65 28.43 5.97
N ASP A 134 0.22 28.98 4.85
CA ASP A 134 0.58 28.45 3.52
C ASP A 134 2.10 28.45 3.27
N GLY A 135 2.81 29.47 3.75
CA GLY A 135 4.27 29.53 3.67
C GLY A 135 4.95 28.45 4.50
N ILE A 136 4.45 28.18 5.70
CA ILE A 136 4.95 27.12 6.59
C ILE A 136 4.66 25.74 5.98
N ILE A 137 3.48 25.55 5.39
CA ILE A 137 3.11 24.29 4.74
C ILE A 137 3.99 24.03 3.52
N LEU A 138 4.26 25.05 2.68
CA LEU A 138 5.19 24.93 1.56
C LEU A 138 6.61 24.57 2.02
N ALA A 139 7.12 25.24 3.06
CA ALA A 139 8.42 24.93 3.64
C ALA A 139 8.48 23.48 4.13
N ASN A 140 7.40 22.97 4.73
CA ASN A 140 7.31 21.58 5.16
C ASN A 140 7.34 20.60 3.98
N TYR A 141 6.66 20.90 2.86
CA TYR A 141 6.75 20.08 1.66
C TYR A 141 8.18 19.97 1.14
N VAL A 142 8.90 21.10 1.05
CA VAL A 142 10.30 21.13 0.64
C VAL A 142 11.16 20.31 1.61
N PHE A 143 10.95 20.48 2.92
CA PHE A 143 11.66 19.72 3.94
C PHE A 143 11.42 18.21 3.80
N MET A 144 10.16 17.78 3.63
CA MET A 144 9.82 16.38 3.39
C MET A 144 10.50 15.83 2.14
N THR A 145 10.52 16.58 1.03
CA THR A 145 11.20 16.16 -0.20
C THR A 145 12.70 15.96 0.04
N ILE A 146 13.35 16.86 0.77
CA ILE A 146 14.77 16.72 1.12
C ILE A 146 15.00 15.47 1.97
N VAL A 147 14.18 15.27 3.01
CA VAL A 147 14.28 14.09 3.89
C VAL A 147 14.10 12.79 3.10
N VAL A 148 13.11 12.72 2.21
CA VAL A 148 12.90 11.53 1.35
C VAL A 148 14.11 11.30 0.44
N LEU A 149 14.62 12.35 -0.21
CA LEU A 149 15.81 12.26 -1.07
C LEU A 149 17.07 11.84 -0.30
N MET A 150 17.18 12.18 0.98
CA MET A 150 18.29 11.73 1.83
C MET A 150 18.14 10.29 2.30
N ILE A 151 16.92 9.84 2.59
CA ILE A 151 16.67 8.49 3.12
C ILE A 151 16.75 7.43 2.01
N LEU A 152 16.29 7.72 0.79
CA LEU A 152 16.28 6.74 -0.30
C LEU A 152 17.66 6.15 -0.63
N PRO A 153 18.74 6.94 -0.76
CA PRO A 153 20.09 6.41 -0.92
C PRO A 153 20.55 5.58 0.27
N ILE A 154 20.20 5.98 1.50
CA ILE A 154 20.57 5.24 2.71
C ILE A 154 19.95 3.84 2.69
N ILE A 155 18.69 3.71 2.26
CA ILE A 155 18.02 2.40 2.14
C ILE A 155 18.72 1.50 1.12
N HIS A 156 19.22 2.06 0.01
CA HIS A 156 19.77 1.25 -1.10
C HIS A 156 21.29 1.02 -0.98
N MET A 157 22.02 1.98 -0.42
CA MET A 157 23.49 1.96 -0.29
C MET A 157 23.96 1.64 1.13
N GLY A 158 23.14 1.92 2.14
CA GLY A 158 23.41 1.54 3.52
C GLY A 158 23.14 0.05 3.70
N GLY A 159 24.17 -0.75 3.44
CA GLY A 159 24.13 -2.18 3.74
C GLY A 159 23.89 -2.41 5.23
N THR A 160 22.90 -3.24 5.52
CA THR A 160 22.87 -4.09 6.72
C THR A 160 23.16 -5.50 6.28
#